data_AF-A0A5C4YCC5-F1
#
_entry.id   AF-A0A5C4YCC5-F1
#
_cell.length_a   1.000
_cell.length_b   1.000
_cell.length_c   1.000
_cell.angle_alpha   90.00
_cell.angle_beta   90.00
_cell.angle_gamma   90.00
#
_symmetry.space_group_name_H-M   'P 1'
#
loop_
_entity.id
_entity.type
_entity.pdbx_description
1 polymer ?
#
loop_
_entity_poly.entity_id
_entity_poly.type
_entity_poly.pdbx_seq_one_letter_code
_entity_poly.pdbx_strand_id
1 'polypeptide(L)' 'FGPQGEEICILDSENECIKLVDIDLQRSENVRRWWPFLRDRRIEYFGDLSKRFID' A
#
# COMPACT_ATOMS: atom_id res chain seq x y z
N PHE A 1 3.30 5.68 -5.36
CA PHE A 1 2.04 4.95 -5.64
C PHE A 1 1.00 5.33 -4.61
N GLY A 2 -0.28 5.28 -4.96
CA GLY A 2 -1.41 5.59 -4.09
C GLY A 2 -2.04 4.34 -3.48
N PRO A 3 -3.14 4.52 -2.71
CA PRO A 3 -3.76 3.44 -1.92
C PRO A 3 -4.40 2.32 -2.76
N GLN A 4 -4.58 2.51 -4.07
CA GLN A 4 -5.09 1.49 -4.99
C GLN A 4 -3.97 0.87 -5.85
N GLY A 5 -2.71 1.24 -5.61
CA GLY A 5 -1.58 0.84 -6.44
C GLY A 5 -1.41 1.69 -7.70
N GLU A 6 -2.11 2.81 -7.82
CA GLU A 6 -1.93 3.77 -8.90
C GLU A 6 -0.58 4.49 -8.78
N GLU A 7 0.09 4.72 -9.91
CA GLU A 7 1.32 5.50 -9.90
C GLU A 7 0.99 6.98 -9.66
N ILE A 8 1.66 7.59 -8.67
CA ILE A 8 1.48 9.01 -8.36
C ILE A 8 2.56 9.84 -9.04
N CYS A 9 3.79 9.35 -9.03
CA CYS A 9 4.94 10.03 -9.61
C CYS A 9 6.09 9.04 -9.75
N ILE A 10 6.70 9.01 -10.93
CA ILE A 10 8.05 8.50 -11.16
C ILE A 10 8.97 9.69 -11.49
N LEU A 11 10.16 9.67 -10.91
CA LEU A 11 11.21 10.66 -11.16
C LEU A 11 12.09 10.21 -12.34
N ASP A 12 12.74 11.18 -12.96
CA ASP A 12 13.71 10.93 -14.02
C ASP A 12 14.90 10.15 -13.44
N SER A 13 15.40 9.16 -14.20
CA SER A 13 16.51 8.29 -13.79
C SER A 13 17.88 8.77 -14.26
N GLU A 14 17.92 9.75 -15.17
CA GLU A 14 19.14 10.21 -15.85
C GLU A 14 19.51 11.64 -15.46
N ASN A 15 18.52 12.48 -15.14
CA ASN A 15 18.71 13.91 -14.90
C ASN A 15 18.27 14.32 -13.48
N GLU A 16 18.91 15.36 -12.96
CA GLU A 16 18.50 15.95 -11.68
C GLU A 16 17.10 16.57 -11.80
N CYS A 17 16.17 16.14 -10.95
CA CYS A 17 14.83 16.68 -10.92
C CYS A 17 14.23 16.67 -9.51
N ILE A 18 13.32 17.61 -9.26
CA ILE A 18 12.52 17.70 -8.04
C ILE A 18 11.06 17.74 -8.46
N LYS A 19 10.22 16.90 -7.85
CA LYS A 19 8.77 16.96 -8.00
C LYS A 19 8.11 17.11 -6.63
N LEU A 20 7.21 18.08 -6.52
CA LEU A 20 6.34 18.23 -5.37
C LEU A 20 5.00 17.57 -5.69
N VAL A 21 4.52 16.75 -4.78
CA VAL A 21 3.31 15.94 -4.98
C VAL A 21 2.41 16.11 -3.78
N ASP A 22 1.18 16.56 -4.02
CA ASP A 22 0.15 16.62 -3.01
C ASP A 22 -0.50 15.25 -2.84
N ILE A 23 -0.56 14.78 -1.59
CA ILE A 23 -1.16 13.49 -1.25
C ILE A 23 -2.43 13.74 -0.45
N ASP A 24 -3.57 13.34 -1.03
CA ASP A 24 -4.85 13.32 -0.31
C ASP A 24 -4.96 12.07 0.56
N LEU A 25 -4.91 12.29 1.88
CA LEU A 25 -5.06 11.23 2.87
C LEU A 25 -6.50 10.70 2.96
N GLN A 26 -7.52 11.50 2.62
CA GLN A 26 -8.92 11.08 2.68
C GLN A 26 -9.23 9.97 1.67
N ARG A 27 -8.51 9.95 0.54
CA ARG A 27 -8.61 8.87 -0.46
C ARG A 27 -8.32 7.48 0.13
N SER A 28 -7.45 7.38 1.13
CA SER A 28 -7.16 6.11 1.81
C SER A 28 -8.37 5.55 2.57
N GLU A 29 -9.20 6.42 3.16
CA GLU A 29 -10.43 6.02 3.85
C GLU A 29 -11.46 5.45 2.86
N ASN A 30 -11.65 6.13 1.72
CA ASN A 30 -12.57 5.66 0.68
C ASN A 30 -12.18 4.28 0.16
N VAL A 31 -10.89 4.08 -0.15
CA VAL A 31 -10.39 2.77 -0.64
C VAL A 31 -10.58 1.68 0.41
N ARG A 32 -10.34 1.95 1.70
CA ARG A 32 -10.56 0.97 2.79
C ARG A 32 -12.04 0.63 2.99
N ARG A 33 -12.96 1.54 2.69
CA ARG A 33 -14.41 1.27 2.73
C ARG A 33 -14.86 0.39 1.56
N TRP A 34 -14.33 0.64 0.37
CA TRP A 34 -14.64 -0.16 -0.82
C TRP A 34 -14.04 -1.57 -0.71
N TRP A 35 -12.78 -1.65 -0.29
CA TRP A 35 -12.04 -2.89 -0.12
C TRP A 35 -11.57 -3.03 1.34
N PRO A 36 -12.40 -3.62 2.21
CA PRO A 36 -12.15 -3.70 3.64
C PRO A 36 -11.17 -4.84 4.00
N PHE A 37 -10.04 -4.93 3.30
CA PHE A 37 -9.03 -5.97 3.51
C PHE A 37 -8.59 -6.08 4.97
N LEU A 38 -8.48 -4.95 5.67
CA LEU A 38 -8.11 -4.92 7.09
C LEU A 38 -9.16 -5.57 8.00
N ARG A 39 -10.45 -5.44 7.67
CA ARG A 39 -11.56 -6.03 8.43
C ARG A 39 -11.60 -7.54 8.25
N ASP A 40 -11.35 -8.01 7.03
CA ASP A 40 -11.55 -9.40 6.64
C ASP A 40 -10.29 -10.28 6.84
N ARG A 41 -9.26 -9.76 7.52
CA ARG A 41 -8.02 -10.51 7.81
C ARG A 41 -8.32 -11.70 8.73
N ARG A 42 -7.89 -12.91 8.32
CA ARG A 42 -7.89 -14.11 9.15
C ARG A 42 -6.64 -14.19 10.05
N ILE A 43 -6.53 -13.22 10.95
CA ILE A 43 -5.34 -13.03 11.81
C ILE A 43 -5.04 -14.25 12.70
N GLU A 44 -6.04 -15.06 13.02
CA GLU A 44 -5.90 -16.27 13.82
C GLU A 44 -4.99 -17.32 13.16
N TYR A 45 -4.82 -17.29 11.83
CA TYR A 45 -3.94 -18.19 11.10
C TYR A 45 -2.58 -17.57 10.75
N PHE A 46 -2.29 -16.35 11.21
CA PHE A 46 -1.06 -15.65 10.82
C PHE A 46 0.17 -16.07 11.64
N GLY A 47 -0.01 -16.94 12.65
CA GLY A 47 1.06 -17.37 13.55
C GLY A 47 2.26 -18.00 12.85
N ASP A 48 2.04 -18.67 11.72
CA ASP A 48 3.12 -19.32 10.98
C ASP A 48 3.78 -18.43 9.93
N LEU A 49 3.25 -17.24 9.63
CA LEU A 49 3.80 -16.36 8.58
C LEU A 49 5.23 -15.91 8.87
N SER A 50 5.62 -15.84 10.13
CA SER A 50 6.99 -15.47 10.52
C SER A 50 7.98 -16.65 10.45
N LYS A 51 7.50 -17.87 10.22
CA LYS A 51 8.36 -19.05 10.12
C LYS A 51 8.99 -19.11 8.73
N ARG A 52 10.27 -19.47 8.68
CA ARG A 52 10.98 -19.69 7.41
C ARG A 52 10.47 -20.94 6.68
N PHE A 53 10.05 -21.95 7.44
CA PHE A 53 9.53 -23.22 6.95
C PHE A 53 8.62 -23.85 8.02
N ILE A 54 7.64 -24.65 7.58
CA ILE A 54 6.68 -25.40 8.42
C ILE A 54 6.72 -26.84 7.91
N ASP A 55 7.04 -27.79 8.80
CA ASP A 55 7.05 -29.24 8.53
C ASP A 55 5.70 -29.87 8.89
#